data_AF-E1ZUZ9-F1
#
_entry.id   AF-E1ZUZ9-F1
#
_cell.length_a   1.000
_cell.length_b   1.000
_cell.length_c   1.000
_cell.angle_alpha   90.00
_cell.angle_beta   90.00
_cell.angle_gamma   90.00
#
_symmetry.space_group_name_H-M   'P 1'
#
loop_
_entity.id
_entity.type
_entity.pdbx_description
1 polymer ?
#
loop_
_entity_poly.entity_id
_entity_poly.type
_entity_poly.pdbx_seq_one_letter_code
_entity_poly.pdbx_strand_id
1 'polypeptide(L)'
;MRTGMDRRYRNSRHSRHVELCAKLLLVLIGHRVLRKLNSTGDKWAHLPDLARWLKEDDSKIGMTFLLLAALVLLIWIAHKCEDKEYKRLSLIFNMAIATCIYLRHMANNTVLRIPLYFSSSGIYEVQMFWRIAVLFLISYGYRMTLIIRHDKQHFASTMLFFIINFWVMISAMLHQPYNVILLPLQIVASSTIDAVLKENNLTFDLSVFIHCWLGNVFYFCQGNSNSLASINIAAGYVGLRSYMPFITGAYLIINTYSAPVLAYFLLVYRRQSSETHCMDIVTHTSRTYIAWRLLTMTVYMIIVVGQRHHLFVWSVFSPKLLYEAMYSAMMCCSALLALIVITLQSAIIPSYASYKD
;
A
#
# COMPACT_ATOMS: atom_id res chain seq x y z
N MET A 1 -38.96 -10.92 27.71
CA MET A 1 -37.63 -10.28 27.63
C MET A 1 -36.70 -10.91 26.57
N ARG A 2 -36.62 -12.25 26.47
CA ARG A 2 -35.78 -12.98 25.49
C ARG A 2 -36.07 -12.63 24.01
N THR A 3 -37.34 -12.52 23.64
CA THR A 3 -37.79 -12.20 22.27
C THR A 3 -37.43 -10.78 21.81
N GLY A 4 -37.24 -9.83 22.74
CA GLY A 4 -36.85 -8.45 22.43
C GLY A 4 -35.34 -8.27 22.20
N MET A 5 -34.51 -9.16 22.77
CA MET A 5 -33.06 -9.20 22.54
C MET A 5 -32.73 -9.78 21.16
N ASP A 6 -33.36 -10.89 20.78
CA ASP A 6 -33.14 -11.51 19.46
C ASP A 6 -33.55 -10.59 18.30
N ARG A 7 -34.65 -9.83 18.48
CA ARG A 7 -35.10 -8.84 17.49
C ARG A 7 -34.11 -7.67 17.34
N ARG A 8 -33.56 -7.17 18.45
CA ARG A 8 -32.52 -6.12 18.43
C ARG A 8 -31.23 -6.60 17.79
N TYR A 9 -30.79 -7.82 18.13
CA TYR A 9 -29.61 -8.43 17.53
C TYR A 9 -29.78 -8.62 16.01
N ARG A 10 -30.93 -9.17 15.58
CA ARG A 10 -31.24 -9.36 14.15
C ARG A 10 -31.31 -8.04 13.37
N ASN A 11 -31.90 -6.99 13.96
CA ASN A 11 -31.93 -5.66 13.34
C ASN A 11 -30.54 -5.03 13.24
N SER A 12 -29.69 -5.16 14.28
CA SER A 12 -28.30 -4.66 14.23
C SER A 12 -27.46 -5.40 13.19
N ARG A 13 -27.65 -6.70 13.05
CA ARG A 13 -26.95 -7.53 12.04
C ARG A 13 -27.39 -7.14 10.63
N HIS A 14 -28.69 -6.99 10.41
CA HIS A 14 -29.23 -6.55 9.13
C HIS A 14 -28.70 -5.17 8.73
N SER A 15 -28.69 -4.19 9.66
CA SER A 15 -28.12 -2.86 9.41
C SER A 15 -26.64 -2.92 9.02
N ARG A 16 -25.84 -3.76 9.69
CA ARG A 16 -24.42 -3.96 9.34
C ARG A 16 -24.24 -4.59 7.96
N HIS A 17 -25.08 -5.56 7.59
CA HIS A 17 -25.01 -6.17 6.27
C HIS A 17 -25.33 -5.16 5.17
N VAL A 18 -26.34 -4.31 5.37
CA VAL A 18 -26.67 -3.24 4.41
C VAL A 18 -25.51 -2.25 4.26
N GLU A 19 -24.88 -1.84 5.36
CA GLU A 19 -23.71 -0.96 5.33
C GLU A 19 -22.52 -1.60 4.60
N LEU A 20 -22.25 -2.89 4.83
CA LEU A 20 -21.19 -3.63 4.14
C LEU A 20 -21.47 -3.79 2.65
N CYS A 21 -22.71 -4.10 2.27
CA CYS A 21 -23.13 -4.17 0.87
C CYS A 21 -22.95 -2.82 0.16
N ALA A 22 -23.32 -1.71 0.81
CA ALA A 22 -23.11 -0.37 0.27
C ALA A 22 -21.60 -0.06 0.08
N LYS A 23 -20.76 -0.39 1.07
CA LYS A 23 -19.30 -0.23 0.97
C LYS A 23 -18.69 -1.07 -0.16
N LEU A 24 -19.12 -2.32 -0.31
CA LEU A 24 -18.69 -3.20 -1.40
C LEU A 24 -19.08 -2.62 -2.76
N LEU A 25 -20.32 -2.13 -2.89
CA LEU A 25 -20.79 -1.50 -4.12
C LEU A 25 -19.97 -0.26 -4.47
N LEU A 26 -19.62 0.57 -3.48
CA LEU A 26 -18.72 1.71 -3.66
C LEU A 26 -17.32 1.28 -4.09
N VAL A 27 -16.76 0.21 -3.50
CA VAL A 27 -15.46 -0.34 -3.91
C VAL A 27 -15.52 -0.87 -5.35
N LEU A 28 -16.61 -1.52 -5.76
CA LEU A 28 -16.79 -2.02 -7.13
C LEU A 28 -16.92 -0.88 -8.15
N ILE A 29 -17.69 0.16 -7.83
CA ILE A 29 -17.78 1.37 -8.67
C ILE A 29 -16.40 2.03 -8.77
N GLY A 30 -15.71 2.20 -7.65
CA GLY A 30 -14.35 2.74 -7.60
C GLY A 30 -13.40 1.92 -8.47
N HIS A 31 -13.41 0.60 -8.35
CA HIS A 31 -12.61 -0.30 -9.17
C HIS A 31 -12.94 -0.16 -10.67
N ARG A 32 -14.21 0.01 -11.05
CA ARG A 32 -14.61 0.23 -12.44
C ARG A 32 -14.01 1.51 -13.02
N VAL A 33 -13.95 2.59 -12.22
CA VAL A 33 -13.30 3.85 -12.59
C VAL A 33 -11.78 3.67 -12.66
N LEU A 34 -11.18 3.05 -11.63
CA LEU A 34 -9.73 2.80 -11.56
C LEU A 34 -9.21 1.97 -12.73
N ARG A 35 -9.99 1.01 -13.23
CA ARG A 35 -9.61 0.22 -14.41
C ARG A 35 -9.49 1.07 -15.68
N LYS A 36 -10.18 2.21 -15.76
CA LYS A 36 -10.06 3.18 -16.86
C LYS A 36 -9.01 4.26 -16.58
N LEU A 37 -8.44 4.31 -15.37
CA LEU A 37 -7.41 5.28 -15.00
C LEU A 37 -6.16 5.07 -15.85
N ASN A 38 -5.63 3.84 -15.85
CA ASN A 38 -4.56 3.40 -16.72
C ASN A 38 -5.03 2.17 -17.50
N SER A 39 -5.22 2.30 -18.81
CA SER A 39 -5.60 1.16 -19.64
C SER A 39 -4.36 0.30 -19.93
N THR A 40 -4.33 -0.93 -19.40
CA THR A 40 -3.23 -1.87 -19.65
C THR A 40 -3.54 -2.81 -20.81
N GLY A 41 -2.55 -3.03 -21.68
CA GLY A 41 -2.61 -3.95 -22.83
C GLY A 41 -2.83 -3.28 -24.19
N ASP A 42 -2.26 -3.89 -25.24
CA ASP A 42 -2.20 -3.28 -26.58
C ASP A 42 -3.55 -3.15 -27.27
N LYS A 43 -4.49 -4.06 -26.97
CA LYS A 43 -5.81 -4.12 -27.63
C LYS A 43 -6.59 -2.80 -27.54
N TRP A 44 -6.41 -2.05 -26.47
CA TRP A 44 -7.12 -0.79 -26.21
C TRP A 44 -6.18 0.42 -26.09
N ALA A 45 -4.90 0.27 -26.46
CA ALA A 45 -3.91 1.33 -26.32
C ALA A 45 -4.23 2.59 -27.16
N HIS A 46 -4.95 2.41 -28.28
CA HIS A 46 -5.39 3.46 -29.19
C HIS A 46 -6.52 4.34 -28.61
N LEU A 47 -7.27 3.86 -27.61
CA LEU A 47 -8.30 4.66 -26.95
C LEU A 47 -7.65 5.57 -25.88
N PRO A 48 -8.10 6.83 -25.74
CA PRO A 48 -7.63 7.69 -24.67
C PRO A 48 -8.08 7.12 -23.32
N ASP A 49 -7.13 6.81 -22.44
CA ASP A 49 -7.42 6.52 -21.04
C ASP A 49 -7.45 7.80 -20.21
N LEU A 50 -7.97 7.72 -18.98
CA LEU A 50 -8.14 8.91 -18.15
C LEU A 50 -6.78 9.55 -17.83
N ALA A 51 -5.74 8.75 -17.62
CA ALA A 51 -4.39 9.27 -17.39
C ALA A 51 -3.84 10.05 -18.60
N ARG A 52 -4.05 9.59 -19.84
CA ARG A 52 -3.63 10.33 -21.05
C ARG A 52 -4.45 11.61 -21.22
N TRP A 53 -5.77 11.53 -21.04
CA TRP A 53 -6.64 12.71 -21.06
C TRP A 53 -6.21 13.76 -20.03
N LEU A 54 -5.90 13.33 -18.80
CA LEU A 54 -5.40 14.22 -17.75
C LEU A 54 -4.02 14.83 -18.05
N LYS A 55 -3.18 14.16 -18.85
CA LYS A 55 -1.86 14.67 -19.26
C LYS A 55 -1.96 15.68 -20.40
N GLU A 56 -2.94 15.49 -21.29
CA GLU A 56 -3.22 16.36 -22.44
C GLU A 56 -4.07 17.57 -22.06
N ASP A 57 -4.73 17.56 -20.90
CA ASP A 57 -5.52 18.67 -20.37
C ASP A 57 -4.63 19.88 -19.99
N ASP A 58 -4.66 20.91 -20.84
CA ASP A 58 -3.95 22.18 -20.63
C ASP A 58 -4.33 22.89 -19.32
N SER A 59 -5.56 22.68 -18.84
CA SER A 59 -6.05 23.34 -17.63
C SER A 59 -5.40 22.81 -16.34
N LYS A 60 -4.92 21.55 -16.36
CA LYS A 60 -4.33 20.83 -15.20
C LYS A 60 -5.24 20.73 -13.98
N ILE A 61 -6.52 21.12 -14.11
CA ILE A 61 -7.49 21.16 -13.02
C ILE A 61 -7.78 19.73 -12.57
N GLY A 62 -7.99 18.81 -13.52
CA GLY A 62 -8.29 17.41 -13.22
C GLY A 62 -7.17 16.73 -12.42
N MET A 63 -5.90 16.90 -12.84
CA MET A 63 -4.73 16.36 -12.13
C MET A 63 -4.62 16.91 -10.72
N THR A 64 -4.82 18.22 -10.57
CA THR A 64 -4.72 18.92 -9.28
C THR A 64 -5.81 18.45 -8.32
N PHE A 65 -7.06 18.36 -8.81
CA PHE A 65 -8.19 17.88 -8.03
C PHE A 65 -7.96 16.43 -7.56
N LEU A 66 -7.52 15.54 -8.47
CA LEU A 66 -7.29 14.14 -8.15
C LEU A 66 -6.18 13.96 -7.11
N LEU A 67 -5.07 14.70 -7.23
CA LEU A 67 -3.98 14.67 -6.27
C LEU A 67 -4.43 15.21 -4.90
N LEU A 68 -5.13 16.34 -4.85
CA LEU A 68 -5.64 16.91 -3.59
C LEU A 68 -6.64 15.97 -2.92
N ALA A 69 -7.57 15.38 -3.68
CA ALA A 69 -8.50 14.39 -3.17
C ALA A 69 -7.77 13.18 -2.57
N ALA A 70 -6.72 12.69 -3.25
CA ALA A 70 -5.91 11.58 -2.74
C ALA A 70 -5.20 11.94 -1.42
N LEU A 71 -4.55 13.10 -1.36
CA LEU A 71 -3.84 13.55 -0.16
C LEU A 71 -4.78 13.77 1.03
N VAL A 72 -5.94 14.40 0.81
CA VAL A 72 -6.96 14.61 1.84
C VAL A 72 -7.49 13.27 2.36
N LEU A 73 -7.77 12.31 1.48
CA LEU A 73 -8.19 10.96 1.89
C LEU A 73 -7.11 10.24 2.70
N LEU A 74 -5.85 10.33 2.30
CA LEU A 74 -4.73 9.74 3.04
C LEU A 74 -4.59 10.35 4.44
N ILE A 75 -4.61 11.68 4.56
CA ILE A 75 -4.56 12.38 5.85
C ILE A 75 -5.76 11.98 6.72
N TRP A 76 -6.95 11.92 6.14
CA TRP A 76 -8.17 11.53 6.87
C TRP A 76 -8.09 10.08 7.38
N ILE A 77 -7.64 9.14 6.55
CA ILE A 77 -7.45 7.73 6.95
C ILE A 77 -6.40 7.63 8.05
N ALA A 78 -5.23 8.26 7.89
CA ALA A 78 -4.17 8.25 8.88
C ALA A 78 -4.67 8.82 10.22
N HIS A 79 -5.36 9.96 10.20
CA HIS A 79 -5.93 10.59 11.39
C HIS A 79 -7.00 9.74 12.08
N LYS A 80 -7.82 9.01 11.30
CA LYS A 80 -8.86 8.12 11.84
C LYS A 80 -8.27 6.89 12.52
N CYS A 81 -7.19 6.34 11.96
CA CYS A 81 -6.52 5.14 12.48
C CYS A 81 -5.53 5.43 13.62
N GLU A 82 -5.10 6.68 13.80
CA GLU A 82 -4.15 7.08 14.83
C GLU A 82 -4.74 7.07 16.26
N ASP A 83 -3.89 6.77 17.25
CA ASP A 83 -4.24 6.84 18.67
C ASP A 83 -4.51 8.27 19.13
N LYS A 84 -5.50 8.46 20.01
CA LYS A 84 -6.00 9.78 20.44
C LYS A 84 -4.90 10.72 20.92
N GLU A 85 -3.90 10.21 21.64
CA GLU A 85 -2.80 10.99 22.22
C GLU A 85 -1.88 11.59 21.13
N TYR A 86 -1.64 10.85 20.05
CA TYR A 86 -0.67 11.23 19.00
C TYR A 86 -1.32 11.85 17.76
N LYS A 87 -2.65 11.94 17.72
CA LYS A 87 -3.43 12.45 16.58
C LYS A 87 -2.99 13.82 16.07
N ARG A 88 -2.74 14.78 16.98
CA ARG A 88 -2.39 16.15 16.60
C ARG A 88 -1.00 16.20 15.95
N LEU A 89 -0.02 15.54 16.56
CA LEU A 89 1.35 15.49 16.05
C LEU A 89 1.41 14.76 14.70
N SER A 90 0.78 13.59 14.61
CA SER A 90 0.68 12.81 13.37
C SER A 90 0.00 13.62 12.26
N LEU A 91 -1.08 14.36 12.56
CA LEU A 91 -1.74 15.23 11.59
C LEU A 91 -0.82 16.34 11.07
N ILE A 92 -0.05 16.99 11.94
CA ILE A 92 0.90 18.05 11.53
C ILE A 92 1.94 17.48 10.56
N PHE A 93 2.54 16.33 10.89
CA PHE A 93 3.51 15.67 10.00
C PHE A 93 2.88 15.27 8.67
N ASN A 94 1.74 14.60 8.68
CA ASN A 94 1.04 14.18 7.46
C ASN A 94 0.66 15.37 6.57
N MET A 95 0.21 16.49 7.16
CA MET A 95 -0.05 17.73 6.42
C MET A 95 1.21 18.32 5.80
N ALA A 96 2.32 18.36 6.54
CA ALA A 96 3.59 18.87 6.03
C ALA A 96 4.13 18.00 4.88
N ILE A 97 4.05 16.68 5.03
CA ILE A 97 4.43 15.70 4.00
C ILE A 97 3.55 15.82 2.75
N ALA A 98 2.22 15.91 2.92
CA ALA A 98 1.30 16.11 1.82
C ALA A 98 1.58 17.42 1.06
N THR A 99 1.96 18.48 1.80
CA THR A 99 2.37 19.75 1.21
C THR A 99 3.64 19.57 0.37
N CYS A 100 4.67 18.87 0.86
CA CYS A 100 5.88 18.58 0.07
C CYS A 100 5.57 17.77 -1.20
N ILE A 101 4.68 16.78 -1.12
CA ILE A 101 4.27 15.97 -2.27
C ILE A 101 3.58 16.87 -3.32
N TYR A 102 2.64 17.72 -2.89
CA TYR A 102 1.98 18.67 -3.79
C TYR A 102 2.97 19.63 -4.46
N LEU A 103 3.86 20.24 -3.66
CA LEU A 103 4.86 21.19 -4.16
C LEU A 103 5.82 20.54 -5.16
N ARG A 104 6.22 19.27 -4.97
CA ARG A 104 7.00 18.53 -5.96
C ARG A 104 6.27 18.43 -7.30
N HIS A 105 5.00 18.03 -7.27
CA HIS A 105 4.21 17.87 -8.49
C HIS A 105 3.99 19.21 -9.21
N MET A 106 3.87 20.29 -8.44
CA MET A 106 3.79 21.65 -8.96
C MET A 106 5.08 22.09 -9.63
N ALA A 107 6.24 21.83 -9.00
CA ALA A 107 7.56 22.11 -9.57
C ALA A 107 7.77 21.40 -10.92
N ASN A 108 7.28 20.17 -11.05
CA ASN A 108 7.28 19.40 -12.30
C ASN A 108 6.21 19.84 -13.32
N ASN A 109 5.47 20.93 -13.06
CA ASN A 109 4.42 21.48 -13.92
C ASN A 109 3.26 20.53 -14.23
N THR A 110 3.06 19.51 -13.40
CA THR A 110 1.97 18.51 -13.56
C THR A 110 0.64 18.94 -12.94
N VAL A 111 0.68 19.91 -12.02
CA VAL A 111 -0.49 20.48 -11.33
C VAL A 111 -0.45 22.01 -11.42
N LEU A 112 -1.54 22.65 -10.99
CA LEU A 112 -1.66 24.11 -10.97
C LEU A 112 -0.55 24.76 -10.16
N ARG A 113 -0.01 25.87 -10.70
CA ARG A 113 1.01 26.68 -10.02
C ARG A 113 0.36 27.61 -9.00
N ILE A 114 0.95 27.69 -7.81
CA ILE A 114 0.61 28.70 -6.82
C ILE A 114 1.37 29.99 -7.19
N PRO A 115 0.69 31.14 -7.40
CA PRO A 115 1.31 32.37 -7.91
C PRO A 115 2.48 32.92 -7.06
N LEU A 116 2.50 32.62 -5.75
CA LEU A 116 3.47 33.16 -4.80
C LEU A 116 4.67 32.23 -4.53
N TYR A 117 4.75 31.06 -5.20
CA TYR A 117 5.82 30.09 -4.93
C TYR A 117 7.00 30.26 -5.89
N PHE A 118 8.23 30.14 -5.35
CA PHE A 118 9.45 30.25 -6.12
C PHE A 118 9.58 29.13 -7.16
N SER A 119 10.10 29.45 -8.34
CA SER A 119 10.41 28.43 -9.35
C SER A 119 11.50 27.50 -8.82
N SER A 120 11.14 26.23 -8.60
CA SER A 120 12.01 25.19 -8.08
C SER A 120 12.07 24.01 -9.05
N SER A 121 13.19 23.28 -9.03
CA SER A 121 13.38 22.06 -9.80
C SER A 121 12.75 20.82 -9.17
N GLY A 122 12.02 20.95 -8.04
CA GLY A 122 11.41 19.84 -7.32
C GLY A 122 12.38 19.11 -6.36
N ILE A 123 13.67 19.43 -6.42
CA ILE A 123 14.71 18.76 -5.62
C ILE A 123 14.66 19.20 -4.16
N TYR A 124 14.45 20.50 -3.92
CA TYR A 124 14.38 21.03 -2.55
C TYR A 124 13.16 20.49 -1.81
N GLU A 125 12.05 20.31 -2.50
CA GLU A 125 10.80 19.76 -1.99
C GLU A 125 10.97 18.30 -1.56
N VAL A 126 11.67 17.49 -2.37
CA VAL A 126 12.00 16.10 -2.03
C VAL A 126 13.00 16.04 -0.87
N GLN A 127 13.99 16.93 -0.81
CA GLN A 127 14.90 17.02 0.33
C GLN A 127 14.18 17.39 1.63
N MET A 128 13.27 18.35 1.57
CA MET A 128 12.44 18.75 2.72
C MET A 128 11.53 17.60 3.16
N PHE A 129 10.93 16.86 2.21
CA PHE A 129 10.19 15.64 2.52
C PHE A 129 11.04 14.64 3.29
N TRP A 130 12.27 14.33 2.85
CA TRP A 130 13.12 13.39 3.56
C TRP A 130 13.54 13.90 4.95
N ARG A 131 13.79 15.20 5.12
CA ARG A 131 14.07 15.80 6.43
C ARG A 131 12.87 15.66 7.38
N ILE A 132 11.66 15.96 6.91
CA ILE A 132 10.43 15.81 7.69
C ILE A 132 10.16 14.33 8.00
N ALA A 133 10.41 13.42 7.05
CA ALA A 133 10.26 11.98 7.25
C ALA A 133 11.23 11.44 8.31
N VAL A 134 12.46 11.94 8.36
CA VAL A 134 13.42 11.60 9.44
C VAL A 134 12.94 12.14 10.79
N LEU A 135 12.45 13.38 10.86
CA LEU A 135 11.87 13.93 12.10
C LEU A 135 10.66 13.11 12.56
N PHE A 136 9.82 12.68 11.62
CA PHE A 136 8.68 11.82 11.90
C PHE A 136 9.14 10.45 12.42
N LEU A 137 10.17 9.83 11.82
CA LEU A 137 10.78 8.58 12.29
C LEU A 137 11.33 8.71 13.72
N ILE A 138 12.01 9.81 14.04
CA ILE A 138 12.53 10.07 15.40
C ILE A 138 11.38 10.20 16.39
N SER A 139 10.33 10.95 16.06
CA SER A 139 9.15 11.10 16.91
C SER A 139 8.44 9.76 17.17
N TYR A 140 8.41 8.90 16.14
CA TYR A 140 7.84 7.57 16.27
C TYR A 140 8.74 6.65 17.10
N GLY A 141 10.06 6.73 16.94
CA GLY A 141 11.03 6.03 17.79
C GLY A 141 10.84 6.36 19.27
N TYR A 142 10.64 7.64 19.61
CA TYR A 142 10.30 8.05 20.98
C TYR A 142 8.98 7.42 21.45
N ARG A 143 7.91 7.46 20.65
CA ARG A 143 6.64 6.77 20.95
C ARG A 143 6.84 5.27 21.18
N MET A 144 7.64 4.60 20.35
CA MET A 144 7.94 3.18 20.51
C MET A 144 8.62 2.89 21.85
N THR A 145 9.58 3.73 22.28
CA THR A 145 10.22 3.54 23.60
C THR A 145 9.25 3.69 24.77
N LEU A 146 8.27 4.58 24.67
CA LEU A 146 7.21 4.72 25.67
C LEU A 146 6.29 3.49 25.71
N ILE A 147 5.89 2.99 24.53
CA ILE A 147 5.04 1.80 24.41
C ILE A 147 5.75 0.55 24.98
N ILE A 148 7.05 0.38 24.72
CA ILE A 148 7.83 -0.72 25.31
C ILE A 148 7.81 -0.67 26.84
N ARG A 149 7.77 0.52 27.44
CA ARG A 149 7.77 0.71 28.90
C ARG A 149 6.39 0.50 29.53
N HIS A 150 5.33 1.01 28.90
CA HIS A 150 4.01 1.08 29.51
C HIS A 150 2.99 0.07 28.95
N ASP A 151 3.08 -0.28 27.67
CA ASP A 151 2.07 -1.11 27.00
C ASP A 151 2.71 -2.02 25.93
N LYS A 152 3.33 -3.08 26.41
CA LYS A 152 4.06 -4.03 25.56
C LYS A 152 3.16 -4.73 24.56
N GLN A 153 1.86 -4.87 24.82
CA GLN A 153 0.94 -5.63 23.96
C GLN A 153 0.68 -4.94 22.62
N HIS A 154 0.68 -3.60 22.60
CA HIS A 154 0.37 -2.83 21.39
C HIS A 154 1.58 -2.57 20.48
N PHE A 155 2.82 -2.88 20.91
CA PHE A 155 4.05 -2.59 20.17
C PHE A 155 4.02 -3.04 18.70
N ALA A 156 3.70 -4.30 18.42
CA ALA A 156 3.66 -4.82 17.05
C ALA A 156 2.61 -4.12 16.18
N SER A 157 1.42 -3.86 16.72
CA SER A 157 0.35 -3.17 15.99
C SER A 157 0.77 -1.73 15.64
N THR A 158 1.34 -1.01 16.61
CA THR A 158 1.83 0.36 16.40
C THR A 158 3.02 0.42 15.44
N MET A 159 3.93 -0.56 15.49
CA MET A 159 5.07 -0.65 14.56
C MET A 159 4.61 -0.97 13.12
N LEU A 160 3.66 -1.89 12.96
CA LEU A 160 3.08 -2.20 11.64
C LEU A 160 2.31 -1.01 11.08
N PHE A 161 1.56 -0.29 11.92
CA PHE A 161 0.90 0.96 11.53
C PHE A 161 1.91 2.00 11.03
N PHE A 162 3.05 2.14 11.70
CA PHE A 162 4.15 3.01 11.23
C PHE A 162 4.67 2.59 9.86
N ILE A 163 4.99 1.31 9.70
CA ILE A 163 5.51 0.76 8.44
C ILE A 163 4.53 1.05 7.29
N ILE A 164 3.22 0.86 7.51
CA ILE A 164 2.19 1.18 6.52
C ILE A 164 2.18 2.67 6.18
N ASN A 165 2.14 3.56 7.17
CA ASN A 165 2.12 5.01 6.91
C ASN A 165 3.37 5.46 6.17
N PHE A 166 4.54 5.00 6.59
CA PHE A 166 5.82 5.32 5.96
C PHE A 166 5.88 4.80 4.52
N TRP A 167 5.44 3.57 4.27
CA TRP A 167 5.35 2.99 2.93
C TRP A 167 4.41 3.78 2.02
N VAL A 168 3.24 4.19 2.53
CA VAL A 168 2.25 5.00 1.81
C VAL A 168 2.81 6.38 1.49
N MET A 169 3.52 7.03 2.43
CA MET A 169 4.14 8.33 2.20
C MET A 169 5.22 8.27 1.10
N ILE A 170 6.11 7.29 1.15
CA ILE A 170 7.14 7.12 0.12
C ILE A 170 6.49 6.79 -1.23
N SER A 171 5.51 5.89 -1.24
CA SER A 171 4.79 5.53 -2.47
C SER A 171 4.09 6.75 -3.09
N ALA A 172 3.41 7.56 -2.28
CA ALA A 172 2.75 8.80 -2.72
C ALA A 172 3.76 9.81 -3.28
N MET A 173 4.94 9.91 -2.69
CA MET A 173 6.03 10.75 -3.18
C MET A 173 6.61 10.24 -4.51
N LEU A 174 6.62 8.94 -4.78
CA LEU A 174 7.20 8.39 -6.02
C LEU A 174 6.20 8.30 -7.17
N HIS A 175 4.92 8.11 -6.87
CA HIS A 175 3.85 7.94 -7.86
C HIS A 175 3.68 9.18 -8.75
N GLN A 176 3.10 8.96 -9.94
CA GLN A 176 2.54 10.03 -10.76
C GLN A 176 1.31 10.62 -10.05
N PRO A 177 0.96 11.91 -10.24
CA PRO A 177 -0.04 12.59 -9.40
C PRO A 177 -1.41 11.90 -9.43
N TYR A 178 -1.82 11.40 -10.59
CA TYR A 178 -3.07 10.67 -10.75
C TYR A 178 -3.05 9.26 -10.13
N ASN A 179 -1.88 8.64 -9.95
CA ASN A 179 -1.76 7.32 -9.35
C ASN A 179 -1.80 7.37 -7.81
N VAL A 180 -1.57 8.53 -7.19
CA VAL A 180 -1.61 8.69 -5.72
C VAL A 180 -2.99 8.30 -5.15
N ILE A 181 -4.08 8.49 -5.91
CA ILE A 181 -5.44 8.10 -5.51
C ILE A 181 -5.60 6.59 -5.28
N LEU A 182 -4.74 5.77 -5.87
CA LEU A 182 -4.77 4.32 -5.72
C LEU A 182 -4.47 3.90 -4.27
N LEU A 183 -3.61 4.63 -3.56
CA LEU A 183 -3.21 4.31 -2.19
C LEU A 183 -4.39 4.36 -1.20
N PRO A 184 -5.13 5.48 -1.05
CA PRO A 184 -6.28 5.51 -0.13
C PRO A 184 -7.38 4.53 -0.57
N LEU A 185 -7.62 4.36 -1.86
CA LEU A 185 -8.62 3.42 -2.37
C LEU A 185 -8.26 1.97 -2.06
N GLN A 186 -6.98 1.61 -2.12
CA GLN A 186 -6.49 0.28 -1.74
C GLN A 186 -6.69 0.02 -0.25
N ILE A 187 -6.42 1.00 0.61
CA ILE A 187 -6.62 0.89 2.07
C ILE A 187 -8.11 0.70 2.38
N VAL A 188 -8.99 1.49 1.74
CA VAL A 188 -10.45 1.36 1.89
C VAL A 188 -10.93 0.00 1.40
N ALA A 189 -10.47 -0.46 0.24
CA ALA A 189 -10.82 -1.76 -0.32
C ALA A 189 -10.40 -2.91 0.60
N SER A 190 -9.15 -2.92 1.07
CA SER A 190 -8.65 -3.92 2.03
C SER A 190 -9.50 -3.93 3.31
N SER A 191 -9.76 -2.77 3.90
CA SER A 191 -10.58 -2.70 5.12
C SER A 191 -12.02 -3.18 4.94
N THR A 192 -12.60 -2.98 3.75
CA THR A 192 -13.96 -3.42 3.42
C THR A 192 -13.98 -4.94 3.21
N ILE A 193 -12.99 -5.48 2.49
CA ILE A 193 -12.82 -6.91 2.27
C ILE A 193 -12.66 -7.64 3.61
N ASP A 194 -11.81 -7.13 4.51
CA ASP A 194 -11.61 -7.73 5.83
C ASP A 194 -12.88 -7.74 6.67
N ALA A 195 -13.65 -6.65 6.65
CA ALA A 195 -14.91 -6.57 7.38
C ALA A 195 -15.94 -7.61 6.88
N VAL A 196 -16.00 -7.82 5.55
CA VAL A 196 -16.87 -8.82 4.93
C VAL A 196 -16.41 -10.24 5.26
N LEU A 197 -15.10 -10.52 5.19
CA LEU A 197 -14.54 -11.82 5.53
C LEU A 197 -14.80 -12.18 6.99
N LYS A 198 -14.66 -11.20 7.90
CA LYS A 198 -14.90 -11.37 9.34
C LYS A 198 -16.38 -11.62 9.66
N GLU A 199 -17.30 -10.86 9.05
CA GLU A 199 -18.74 -11.04 9.31
C GLU A 199 -19.26 -12.42 8.85
N ASN A 200 -18.67 -12.98 7.79
CA ASN A 200 -19.05 -14.28 7.23
C ASN A 200 -18.24 -15.47 7.81
N ASN A 201 -17.35 -15.25 8.78
CA ASN A 201 -16.47 -16.28 9.36
C ASN A 201 -15.71 -17.11 8.31
N LEU A 202 -15.26 -16.46 7.23
CA LEU A 202 -14.55 -17.14 6.14
C LEU A 202 -13.12 -17.52 6.56
N THR A 203 -12.58 -18.57 5.91
CA THR A 203 -11.29 -19.18 6.30
C THR A 203 -10.11 -18.19 6.23
N PHE A 204 -9.15 -18.37 7.13
CA PHE A 204 -7.94 -17.55 7.21
C PHE A 204 -7.16 -17.55 5.87
N ASP A 205 -7.01 -18.71 5.24
CA ASP A 205 -6.26 -18.85 3.99
C ASP A 205 -6.93 -18.13 2.81
N LEU A 206 -8.26 -18.09 2.77
CA LEU A 206 -8.99 -17.36 1.73
C LEU A 206 -8.69 -15.86 1.80
N SER A 207 -8.56 -15.30 3.00
CA SER A 207 -8.20 -13.89 3.17
C SER A 207 -6.80 -13.57 2.65
N VAL A 208 -5.84 -14.47 2.84
CA VAL A 208 -4.48 -14.34 2.27
C VAL A 208 -4.57 -14.28 0.75
N PHE A 209 -5.31 -15.21 0.15
CA PHE A 209 -5.50 -15.26 -1.30
C PHE A 209 -6.16 -13.99 -1.86
N ILE A 210 -7.23 -13.50 -1.22
CA ILE A 210 -7.90 -12.27 -1.65
C ILE A 210 -6.97 -11.06 -1.56
N HIS A 211 -6.11 -10.97 -0.54
CA HIS A 211 -5.15 -9.88 -0.42
C HIS A 211 -4.00 -9.98 -1.44
N CYS A 212 -3.54 -11.18 -1.80
CA CYS A 212 -2.64 -11.37 -2.94
C CYS A 212 -3.26 -10.80 -4.23
N TRP A 213 -4.54 -11.10 -4.46
CA TRP A 213 -5.27 -10.61 -5.63
C TRP A 213 -5.49 -9.11 -5.58
N LEU A 214 -5.84 -8.56 -4.42
CA LEU A 214 -5.98 -7.12 -4.23
C LEU A 214 -4.70 -6.38 -4.60
N GLY A 215 -3.54 -6.87 -4.13
CA GLY A 215 -2.23 -6.33 -4.49
C GLY A 215 -1.97 -6.34 -5.99
N ASN A 216 -2.29 -7.46 -6.67
CA ASN A 216 -2.14 -7.58 -8.11
C ASN A 216 -3.11 -6.66 -8.89
N VAL A 217 -4.36 -6.52 -8.43
CA VAL A 217 -5.34 -5.62 -9.06
C VAL A 217 -4.82 -4.19 -9.04
N PHE A 218 -4.39 -3.70 -7.88
CA PHE A 218 -3.87 -2.35 -7.74
C PHE A 218 -2.53 -2.14 -8.47
N TYR A 219 -1.70 -3.19 -8.57
CA TYR A 219 -0.50 -3.19 -9.41
C TYR A 219 -0.83 -2.86 -10.88
N PHE A 220 -1.84 -3.52 -11.45
CA PHE A 220 -2.26 -3.23 -12.83
C PHE A 220 -3.02 -1.91 -12.97
N CYS A 221 -3.82 -1.52 -11.96
CA CYS A 221 -4.49 -0.21 -11.95
C CYS A 221 -3.50 0.97 -11.94
N GLN A 222 -2.27 0.77 -11.47
CA GLN A 222 -1.20 1.77 -11.55
C GLN A 222 -0.66 1.98 -12.97
N GLY A 223 -1.05 1.13 -13.93
CA GLY A 223 -0.55 1.16 -15.30
C GLY A 223 0.69 0.30 -15.53
N ASN A 224 1.14 -0.45 -14.52
CA ASN A 224 2.20 -1.42 -14.70
C ASN A 224 1.70 -2.57 -15.60
N SER A 225 2.59 -3.11 -16.42
CA SER A 225 2.36 -4.37 -17.14
C SER A 225 3.53 -5.31 -16.86
N ASN A 226 3.55 -6.47 -17.51
CA ASN A 226 4.67 -7.43 -17.42
C ASN A 226 5.73 -7.18 -18.51
N SER A 227 5.79 -5.95 -19.04
CA SER A 227 6.76 -5.50 -20.03
C SER A 227 7.67 -4.42 -19.44
N LEU A 228 8.99 -4.53 -19.68
CA LEU A 228 9.98 -3.56 -19.20
C LEU A 228 9.70 -2.12 -19.66
N ALA A 229 9.03 -1.95 -20.80
CA ALA A 229 8.64 -0.64 -21.31
C ALA A 229 7.61 0.07 -20.42
N SER A 230 6.90 -0.66 -19.55
CA SER A 230 5.90 -0.08 -18.63
C SER A 230 6.50 0.45 -17.32
N ILE A 231 7.78 0.18 -17.04
CA ILE A 231 8.44 0.69 -15.83
C ILE A 231 8.51 2.21 -15.93
N ASN A 232 7.94 2.90 -14.94
CA ASN A 232 8.03 4.36 -14.86
C ASN A 232 9.43 4.79 -14.41
N ILE A 233 10.37 4.91 -15.36
CA ILE A 233 11.76 5.31 -15.11
C ILE A 233 11.84 6.68 -14.41
N ALA A 234 10.90 7.59 -14.68
CA ALA A 234 10.88 8.91 -14.08
C ALA A 234 10.76 8.87 -12.54
N ALA A 235 10.12 7.83 -11.97
CA ALA A 235 10.06 7.65 -10.52
C ALA A 235 11.46 7.40 -9.91
N GLY A 236 12.38 6.82 -10.67
CA GLY A 236 13.75 6.55 -10.24
C GLY A 236 14.60 7.81 -10.03
N TYR A 237 14.25 8.91 -10.70
CA TYR A 237 15.02 10.15 -10.69
C TYR A 237 14.41 11.24 -9.79
N VAL A 238 13.41 10.89 -8.99
CA VAL A 238 12.70 11.85 -8.12
C VAL A 238 13.66 12.48 -7.12
N GLY A 239 13.91 13.78 -7.28
CA GLY A 239 14.79 14.54 -6.38
C GLY A 239 16.29 14.30 -6.58
N LEU A 240 16.71 13.63 -7.67
CA LEU A 240 18.11 13.39 -7.99
C LEU A 240 18.63 14.38 -9.05
N ARG A 241 19.88 14.87 -8.87
CA ARG A 241 20.58 15.71 -9.86
C ARG A 241 21.37 14.88 -10.88
N SER A 242 21.88 13.73 -10.45
CA SER A 242 22.71 12.82 -11.23
C SER A 242 22.26 11.39 -11.02
N TYR A 243 22.49 10.54 -12.01
CA TYR A 243 22.15 9.12 -11.91
C TYR A 243 22.95 8.45 -10.78
N MET A 244 22.21 7.89 -9.82
CA MET A 244 22.76 7.06 -8.74
C MET A 244 22.10 5.69 -8.83
N PRO A 245 22.80 4.64 -9.30
CA PRO A 245 22.19 3.34 -9.63
C PRO A 245 21.37 2.74 -8.49
N PHE A 246 21.91 2.73 -7.27
CA PHE A 246 21.27 2.12 -6.11
C PHE A 246 19.99 2.85 -5.69
N ILE A 247 20.02 4.19 -5.61
CA ILE A 247 18.84 4.98 -5.22
C ILE A 247 17.77 4.89 -6.30
N THR A 248 18.18 5.00 -7.56
CA THR A 248 17.28 4.90 -8.72
C THR A 248 16.61 3.53 -8.73
N GLY A 249 17.38 2.45 -8.56
CA GLY A 249 16.86 1.09 -8.47
C GLY A 249 15.86 0.93 -7.32
N ALA A 250 16.19 1.43 -6.12
CA ALA A 250 15.28 1.37 -4.98
C ALA A 250 13.96 2.10 -5.25
N TYR A 251 14.00 3.31 -5.80
CA TYR A 251 12.79 4.07 -6.14
C TYR A 251 11.95 3.40 -7.22
N LEU A 252 12.58 2.78 -8.23
CA LEU A 252 11.85 2.00 -9.24
C LEU A 252 11.18 0.77 -8.65
N ILE A 253 11.86 0.03 -7.76
CA ILE A 253 11.29 -1.14 -7.09
C ILE A 253 10.12 -0.73 -6.20
N ILE A 254 10.28 0.31 -5.37
CA ILE A 254 9.22 0.80 -4.48
C ILE A 254 8.03 1.30 -5.30
N ASN A 255 8.26 2.10 -6.34
CA ASN A 255 7.18 2.58 -7.21
C ASN A 255 6.47 1.42 -7.93
N THR A 256 7.20 0.41 -8.42
CA THR A 256 6.61 -0.70 -9.19
C THR A 256 5.80 -1.64 -8.31
N TYR A 257 6.31 -2.00 -7.13
CA TYR A 257 5.71 -2.98 -6.22
C TYR A 257 4.99 -2.34 -5.02
N SER A 258 4.67 -1.05 -5.06
CA SER A 258 3.98 -0.33 -3.98
C SER A 258 2.67 -0.99 -3.57
N ALA A 259 1.86 -1.41 -4.54
CA ALA A 259 0.54 -1.98 -4.30
C ALA A 259 0.59 -3.39 -3.67
N PRO A 260 1.33 -4.37 -4.20
CA PRO A 260 1.44 -5.68 -3.56
C PRO A 260 1.98 -5.64 -2.13
N VAL A 261 3.01 -4.83 -1.89
CA VAL A 261 3.62 -4.67 -0.56
C VAL A 261 2.62 -4.02 0.41
N LEU A 262 1.90 -2.99 -0.03
CA LEU A 262 0.85 -2.36 0.78
C LEU A 262 -0.27 -3.35 1.14
N ALA A 263 -0.71 -4.19 0.19
CA ALA A 263 -1.74 -5.20 0.44
C ALA A 263 -1.31 -6.21 1.50
N TYR A 264 -0.05 -6.65 1.47
CA TYR A 264 0.51 -7.56 2.46
C TYR A 264 0.60 -6.91 3.86
N PHE A 265 1.13 -5.70 3.97
CA PHE A 265 1.23 -5.04 5.28
C PHE A 265 -0.16 -4.75 5.88
N LEU A 266 -1.14 -4.36 5.06
CA LEU A 266 -2.53 -4.16 5.52
C LEU A 266 -3.13 -5.46 6.07
N LEU A 267 -2.93 -6.59 5.37
CA LEU A 267 -3.35 -7.91 5.84
C LEU A 267 -2.72 -8.25 7.19
N VAL A 268 -1.41 -8.14 7.31
CA VAL A 268 -0.68 -8.48 8.54
C VAL A 268 -1.09 -7.57 9.70
N TYR A 269 -1.21 -6.27 9.47
CA TYR A 269 -1.68 -5.31 10.47
C TYR A 269 -3.08 -5.66 10.99
N ARG A 270 -4.00 -6.01 10.10
CA ARG A 270 -5.37 -6.38 10.47
C ARG A 270 -5.42 -7.66 11.30
N ARG A 271 -4.58 -8.65 10.96
CA ARG A 271 -4.44 -9.89 11.73
C ARG A 271 -3.87 -9.62 13.11
N GLN A 272 -2.80 -8.83 13.17
CA GLN A 272 -2.15 -8.45 14.42
C GLN A 272 -3.10 -7.68 15.35
N SER A 273 -3.93 -6.81 14.80
CA SER A 273 -4.86 -5.99 15.59
C SER A 273 -6.13 -6.72 16.06
N SER A 274 -6.47 -7.89 15.50
CA SER A 274 -7.76 -8.56 15.78
C SER A 274 -7.66 -9.71 16.79
N GLU A 275 -6.49 -10.33 16.99
CA GLU A 275 -6.37 -11.60 17.73
C GLU A 275 -5.33 -11.51 18.85
N THR A 276 -5.65 -12.06 20.03
CA THR A 276 -4.82 -12.04 21.25
C THR A 276 -3.65 -13.05 21.24
N HIS A 277 -3.67 -14.07 20.37
CA HIS A 277 -2.56 -15.00 20.14
C HIS A 277 -1.84 -14.69 18.82
N CYS A 278 -0.99 -13.66 18.87
CA CYS A 278 -0.55 -12.93 17.68
C CYS A 278 0.55 -13.61 16.82
N MET A 279 1.48 -14.36 17.46
CA MET A 279 2.74 -14.77 16.80
C MET A 279 2.54 -15.85 15.74
N ASP A 280 1.79 -16.90 16.07
CA ASP A 280 1.58 -18.04 15.18
C ASP A 280 0.75 -17.63 13.95
N ILE A 281 -0.19 -16.70 14.12
CA ILE A 281 -1.08 -16.24 13.07
C ILE A 281 -0.33 -15.42 12.01
N VAL A 282 0.51 -14.46 12.41
CA VAL A 282 1.28 -13.65 11.44
C VAL A 282 2.32 -14.51 10.73
N THR A 283 2.96 -15.43 11.46
CA THR A 283 3.93 -16.36 10.88
C THR A 283 3.25 -17.29 9.86
N HIS A 284 2.11 -17.87 10.22
CA HIS A 284 1.30 -18.69 9.33
C HIS A 284 0.86 -17.91 8.09
N THR A 285 0.31 -16.71 8.27
CA THR A 285 -0.13 -15.80 7.19
C THR A 285 1.02 -15.52 6.21
N SER A 286 2.20 -15.20 6.74
CA SER A 286 3.38 -14.88 5.95
C SER A 286 3.89 -16.10 5.18
N ARG A 287 3.90 -17.27 5.83
CA ARG A 287 4.28 -18.54 5.19
C ARG A 287 3.32 -18.91 4.06
N THR A 288 2.01 -18.83 4.29
CA THR A 288 0.99 -19.11 3.27
C THR A 288 1.11 -18.14 2.09
N TYR A 289 1.33 -16.84 2.36
CA TYR A 289 1.53 -15.84 1.31
C TYR A 289 2.77 -16.15 0.46
N ILE A 290 3.92 -16.43 1.09
CA ILE A 290 5.17 -16.77 0.39
C ILE A 290 4.99 -18.07 -0.40
N ALA A 291 4.37 -19.10 0.18
CA ALA A 291 4.12 -20.37 -0.51
C ALA A 291 3.30 -20.17 -1.80
N TRP A 292 2.26 -19.33 -1.76
CA TRP A 292 1.48 -18.99 -2.94
C TRP A 292 2.30 -18.27 -4.02
N ARG A 293 3.19 -17.36 -3.60
CA ARG A 293 4.11 -16.66 -4.51
C ARG A 293 5.14 -17.60 -5.13
N LEU A 294 5.74 -18.48 -4.33
CA LEU A 294 6.68 -19.50 -4.81
C LEU A 294 6.01 -20.48 -5.76
N LEU A 295 4.76 -20.89 -5.49
CA LEU A 295 3.99 -21.73 -6.41
C LEU A 295 3.80 -21.04 -7.76
N THR A 296 3.37 -19.77 -7.76
CA THR A 296 3.18 -18.98 -9.00
C THR A 296 4.49 -18.88 -9.78
N MET A 297 5.60 -18.57 -9.10
CA MET A 297 6.93 -18.50 -9.71
C MET A 297 7.37 -19.84 -10.29
N THR A 298 7.13 -20.94 -9.58
CA THR A 298 7.51 -22.30 -9.99
C THR A 298 6.76 -22.72 -11.25
N VAL A 299 5.44 -22.51 -11.27
CA VAL A 299 4.61 -22.78 -12.46
C VAL A 299 5.10 -21.95 -13.65
N TYR A 300 5.42 -20.68 -13.43
CA TYR A 300 5.93 -19.82 -14.50
C TYR A 300 7.31 -20.27 -15.00
N MET A 301 8.22 -20.68 -14.11
CA MET A 301 9.51 -21.25 -14.48
C MET A 301 9.38 -22.52 -15.32
N ILE A 302 8.45 -23.43 -14.97
CA ILE A 302 8.18 -24.63 -15.77
C ILE A 302 7.75 -24.24 -17.20
N ILE A 303 6.86 -23.25 -17.34
CA ILE A 303 6.42 -22.74 -18.64
C ILE A 303 7.60 -22.15 -19.43
N VAL A 304 8.44 -21.32 -18.80
CA VAL A 304 9.61 -20.71 -19.44
C VAL A 304 10.61 -21.78 -19.91
N VAL A 305 10.86 -22.80 -19.09
CA VAL A 305 11.74 -23.92 -19.45
C VAL A 305 11.15 -24.72 -20.62
N GLY A 306 9.84 -24.99 -20.60
CA GLY A 306 9.16 -25.68 -21.70
C GLY A 306 9.17 -24.87 -23.02
N GLN A 307 9.04 -23.55 -22.92
CA GLN A 307 9.04 -22.63 -24.07
C GLN A 307 10.42 -22.03 -24.38
N ARG A 308 11.51 -22.62 -23.88
CA ARG A 308 12.87 -22.05 -24.02
C ARG A 308 13.35 -21.86 -25.46
N HIS A 309 12.84 -22.67 -26.39
CA HIS A 309 13.16 -22.59 -27.82
C HIS A 309 12.14 -21.76 -28.62
N HIS A 310 11.12 -21.22 -27.95
CA HIS A 310 10.14 -20.37 -28.60
C HIS A 310 10.75 -19.01 -28.95
N LEU A 311 10.38 -18.46 -30.11
CA LEU A 311 10.90 -17.17 -30.61
C LEU A 311 10.72 -16.01 -29.60
N PHE A 312 9.69 -16.08 -28.77
CA PHE A 312 9.37 -15.06 -27.76
C PHE A 312 10.01 -15.27 -26.38
N VAL A 313 10.94 -16.22 -26.21
CA VAL A 313 11.61 -16.47 -24.92
C VAL A 313 12.27 -15.22 -24.34
N TRP A 314 12.94 -14.43 -25.17
CA TRP A 314 13.64 -13.23 -24.74
C TRP A 314 12.76 -11.98 -24.70
N SER A 315 11.76 -11.87 -25.58
CA SER A 315 10.95 -10.65 -25.70
C SER A 315 9.71 -10.63 -24.81
N VAL A 316 9.15 -11.80 -24.45
CA VAL A 316 7.91 -11.89 -23.66
C VAL A 316 8.13 -12.67 -22.36
N PHE A 317 8.76 -13.84 -22.43
CA PHE A 317 8.88 -14.72 -21.27
C PHE A 317 9.93 -14.23 -20.26
N SER A 318 11.11 -13.84 -20.72
CA SER A 318 12.20 -13.35 -19.85
C SER A 318 11.85 -12.06 -19.11
N PRO A 319 11.27 -11.00 -19.75
CA PRO A 319 10.82 -9.80 -19.03
C PRO A 319 9.85 -10.12 -17.91
N LYS A 320 8.80 -10.90 -18.19
CA LYS A 320 7.82 -11.30 -17.18
C LYS A 320 8.46 -12.14 -16.07
N LEU A 321 9.43 -13.01 -16.39
CA LEU A 321 10.15 -13.79 -15.39
C LEU A 321 10.91 -12.88 -14.42
N LEU A 322 11.56 -11.83 -14.94
CA LEU A 322 12.26 -10.84 -14.13
C LEU A 322 11.29 -10.12 -13.19
N TYR A 323 10.09 -9.75 -13.67
CA TYR A 323 9.05 -9.18 -12.83
C TYR A 323 8.60 -10.12 -11.71
N GLU A 324 8.37 -11.40 -12.01
CA GLU A 324 7.95 -12.39 -11.01
C GLU A 324 9.06 -12.68 -9.99
N ALA A 325 10.33 -12.69 -10.42
CA ALA A 325 11.48 -12.84 -9.54
C ALA A 325 11.62 -11.64 -8.58
N MET A 326 11.57 -10.42 -9.11
CA MET A 326 11.65 -9.20 -8.31
C MET A 326 10.44 -9.04 -7.38
N TYR A 327 9.24 -9.40 -7.84
CA TYR A 327 8.05 -9.44 -6.99
C TYR A 327 8.24 -10.40 -5.83
N SER A 328 8.73 -11.62 -6.09
CA SER A 328 8.97 -12.63 -5.06
C SER A 328 10.03 -12.16 -4.05
N ALA A 329 11.14 -11.57 -4.54
CA ALA A 329 12.17 -11.00 -3.67
C ALA A 329 11.60 -9.89 -2.76
N MET A 330 10.82 -8.95 -3.32
CA MET A 330 10.20 -7.88 -2.56
C MET A 330 9.23 -8.40 -1.50
N MET A 331 8.43 -9.42 -1.83
CA MET A 331 7.52 -10.03 -0.87
C MET A 331 8.26 -10.76 0.25
N CYS A 332 9.35 -11.48 -0.06
CA CYS A 332 10.21 -12.08 0.96
C CYS A 332 10.80 -11.02 1.90
N CYS A 333 11.30 -9.91 1.38
CA CYS A 333 11.79 -8.80 2.21
C CYS A 333 10.68 -8.21 3.10
N SER A 334 9.48 -8.00 2.56
CA SER A 334 8.35 -7.48 3.34
C SER A 334 7.91 -8.45 4.45
N ALA A 335 7.92 -9.75 4.16
CA ALA A 335 7.57 -10.77 5.13
C ALA A 335 8.64 -10.92 6.21
N LEU A 336 9.92 -10.86 5.84
CA LEU A 336 11.02 -10.82 6.80
C LEU A 336 10.86 -9.63 7.75
N LEU A 337 10.57 -8.43 7.22
CA LEU A 337 10.34 -7.23 8.04
C LEU A 337 9.18 -7.44 9.03
N ALA A 338 8.05 -7.97 8.56
CA ALA A 338 6.92 -8.27 9.43
C ALA A 338 7.27 -9.29 10.52
N LEU A 339 7.99 -10.37 10.17
CA LEU A 339 8.44 -11.38 11.12
C LEU A 339 9.40 -10.79 12.16
N ILE A 340 10.33 -9.91 11.77
CA ILE A 340 11.22 -9.20 12.70
C ILE A 340 10.41 -8.38 13.72
N VAL A 341 9.36 -7.69 13.28
CA VAL A 341 8.49 -6.93 14.21
C VAL A 341 7.83 -7.86 15.23
N ILE A 342 7.36 -9.03 14.80
CA ILE A 342 6.71 -10.00 15.68
C ILE A 342 7.71 -10.72 16.60
N THR A 343 8.94 -10.99 16.15
CA THR A 343 9.97 -11.57 17.03
C THR A 343 10.48 -10.57 18.04
N LEU A 344 10.55 -9.28 17.69
CA LEU A 344 10.83 -8.21 18.66
C LEU A 344 9.72 -8.11 19.70
N GLN A 345 8.45 -8.22 19.29
CA GLN A 345 7.30 -8.25 20.19
C GLN A 345 7.43 -9.39 21.23
N SER A 346 7.77 -10.60 20.81
CA SER A 346 7.94 -11.74 21.72
C SER A 346 9.17 -11.60 22.63
N ALA A 347 10.23 -10.95 22.17
CA ALA A 347 11.38 -10.62 23.02
C ALA A 347 11.02 -9.58 24.10
N ILE A 348 10.16 -8.61 23.78
CA ILE A 348 9.74 -7.53 24.70
C ILE A 348 8.73 -8.04 25.75
N ILE A 349 7.86 -8.98 25.36
CA ILE A 349 6.98 -9.75 26.24
C ILE A 349 7.63 -11.12 26.46
N PRO A 350 8.70 -11.24 27.26
CA PRO A 350 9.13 -12.57 27.67
C PRO A 350 7.92 -13.20 28.35
N SER A 351 7.51 -14.35 27.83
CA SER A 351 6.50 -15.18 28.45
C SER A 351 6.82 -15.29 29.94
N TYR A 352 5.82 -15.10 30.79
CA TYR A 352 5.82 -15.69 32.13
C TYR A 352 5.92 -17.21 31.93
N ALA A 353 7.11 -17.72 31.66
CA ALA A 353 7.45 -19.12 31.78
C ALA A 353 7.69 -19.41 33.28
N SER A 354 6.61 -19.28 34.06
CA SER A 354 6.52 -19.80 35.43
C SER A 354 5.03 -19.81 35.80
N TYR A 355 4.38 -20.92 35.49
CA TYR A 355 3.27 -21.59 36.21
C TYR A 355 2.42 -22.40 35.24
N LYS A 356 2.94 -23.57 34.87
CA LYS A 356 2.17 -24.82 34.76
C LYS A 356 3.14 -25.94 35.13
N ASP A 357 3.29 -26.12 36.44
CA ASP A 357 3.48 -27.46 37.01
C ASP A 357 2.25 -28.31 36.69
#